data_AF-A0AB35UBX0-F1
#
_entry.id   AF-A0AB35UBX0-F1
#
_cell.length_a   1.000
_cell.length_b   1.000
_cell.length_c   1.000
_cell.angle_alpha   90.00
_cell.angle_beta   90.00
_cell.angle_gamma   90.00
#
_symmetry.space_group_name_H-M   'P 1'
#
loop_
_entity.id
_entity.type
_entity.pdbx_description
1 polymer ?
#
loop_
_entity_poly.entity_id
_entity_poly.type
_entity_poly.pdbx_seq_one_letter_code
_entity_poly.pdbx_strand_id
1 'polypeptide(L)'
;MPTTTAIDETMIERAILDLLKTRREIYPSHIVGELRRSHAGLPLDRTRDVLERLFIERRVARLWHRYMLPADVEAVRAKWLRLIERQAERIDAVAVDPATSRDARDLVMRWDGWSMEGCDFAA
;
A
#
# COMPACT_ATOMS: atom_id res chain seq x y z
N MET A 1 18.68 21.74 -20.23
CA MET A 1 17.58 22.18 -19.35
C MET A 1 17.31 21.10 -18.31
N PRO A 2 18.03 21.06 -17.17
CA PRO A 2 17.73 20.12 -16.09
C PRO A 2 17.30 20.90 -14.84
N THR A 3 16.00 21.04 -14.58
CA THR A 3 15.54 21.65 -13.31
C THR A 3 14.08 21.35 -12.94
N THR A 4 13.21 21.06 -13.91
CA THR A 4 11.77 20.88 -13.62
C THR A 4 11.45 19.55 -12.94
N THR A 5 12.11 18.45 -13.34
CA THR A 5 11.80 17.09 -12.84
C THR A 5 12.06 16.87 -11.35
N ALA A 6 13.15 17.40 -10.80
CA ALA A 6 13.46 17.22 -9.37
C ALA A 6 12.50 18.01 -8.45
N ILE A 7 12.07 19.19 -8.90
CA ILE A 7 11.09 20.01 -8.20
C ILE A 7 9.72 19.30 -8.22
N ASP A 8 9.32 18.80 -9.39
CA ASP A 8 8.09 18.06 -9.58
C ASP A 8 8.04 16.81 -8.69
N GLU A 9 9.10 15.99 -8.68
CA GLU A 9 9.21 14.81 -7.82
C GLU A 9 9.11 15.16 -6.34
N THR A 10 9.73 16.27 -5.91
CA THR A 10 9.65 16.73 -4.51
C THR A 10 8.22 17.13 -4.14
N MET A 11 7.49 17.79 -5.05
CA MET A 11 6.09 18.15 -4.82
C MET A 11 5.18 16.92 -4.77
N ILE A 12 5.37 15.96 -5.68
CA ILE A 12 4.64 14.69 -5.71
C ILE A 12 4.89 13.92 -4.41
N GLU A 13 6.14 13.83 -3.98
CA GLU A 13 6.53 13.16 -2.75
C GLU A 13 5.81 13.74 -1.53
N ARG A 14 5.83 15.06 -1.36
CA ARG A 14 5.14 15.72 -0.24
C ARG A 14 3.65 15.43 -0.27
N ALA A 15 3.03 15.54 -1.44
CA ALA A 15 1.60 15.29 -1.60
C ALA A 15 1.22 13.84 -1.31
N ILE A 16 2.03 12.85 -1.72
CA ILE A 16 1.86 11.44 -1.36
C ILE A 16 1.92 11.25 0.15
N LEU A 17 2.96 11.79 0.80
CA LEU A 17 3.14 11.61 2.24
C LEU A 17 2.02 12.27 3.04
N ASP A 18 1.56 13.45 2.63
CA ASP A 18 0.43 14.12 3.26
C ASP A 18 -0.88 13.34 3.05
N LEU A 19 -1.10 12.78 1.85
CA LEU A 19 -2.24 11.89 1.61
C LEU A 19 -2.20 10.67 2.53
N LEU A 20 -1.04 10.02 2.67
CA LEU A 20 -0.86 8.84 3.53
C LEU A 20 -1.05 9.16 5.03
N LYS A 21 -0.76 10.38 5.49
CA LYS A 21 -1.12 10.80 6.87
C LYS A 21 -2.63 10.79 7.12
N THR A 22 -3.44 11.02 6.08
CA THR A 22 -4.90 11.03 6.19
C THR A 22 -5.55 9.68 5.89
N ARG A 23 -4.87 8.83 5.11
CA ARG A 23 -5.33 7.51 4.67
C ARG A 23 -4.34 6.45 5.13
N ARG A 24 -4.74 5.64 6.11
CA ARG A 24 -3.89 4.57 6.68
C ARG A 24 -3.31 3.59 5.65
N GLU A 25 -4.02 3.32 4.57
CA GLU A 25 -3.51 2.54 3.43
C GLU A 25 -4.26 2.94 2.15
N ILE A 26 -3.61 2.88 1.00
CA ILE A 26 -4.21 3.31 -0.27
C ILE A 26 -3.59 2.60 -1.49
N TYR A 27 -4.39 2.36 -2.51
CA TYR A 27 -3.93 1.84 -3.80
C TYR A 27 -3.30 2.93 -4.67
N PRO A 28 -2.35 2.61 -5.57
CA PRO A 28 -1.71 3.60 -6.42
C PRO A 28 -2.69 4.32 -7.34
N SER A 29 -3.67 3.59 -7.88
CA SER A 29 -4.75 4.18 -8.70
C SER A 29 -5.56 5.22 -7.91
N HIS A 30 -5.81 4.97 -6.63
CA HIS A 30 -6.50 5.91 -5.75
C HIS A 30 -5.61 7.08 -5.34
N ILE A 31 -4.30 6.87 -5.14
CA ILE A 31 -3.34 7.96 -4.91
C ILE A 31 -3.43 8.96 -6.07
N VAL A 32 -3.28 8.48 -7.31
CA VAL A 32 -3.32 9.35 -8.50
C VAL A 32 -4.66 10.10 -8.59
N GLY A 33 -5.77 9.41 -8.32
CA GLY A 33 -7.11 10.02 -8.30
C GLY A 33 -7.25 11.12 -7.24
N GLU A 34 -6.78 10.89 -6.02
CA GLU A 34 -6.84 11.89 -4.94
C GLU A 34 -5.90 13.06 -5.21
N LEU A 35 -4.66 12.81 -5.64
CA LEU A 35 -3.70 13.86 -5.96
C LEU A 35 -4.21 14.77 -7.08
N ARG A 36 -4.87 14.21 -8.09
CA ARG A 36 -5.49 15.00 -9.17
C ARG A 36 -6.59 15.93 -8.63
N ARG A 37 -7.32 15.52 -7.60
CA ARG A 37 -8.38 16.33 -6.97
C ARG A 37 -7.82 17.40 -6.04
N SER A 38 -6.85 17.07 -5.20
CA SER A 38 -6.30 17.98 -4.19
C SER A 38 -5.22 18.92 -4.73
N HIS A 39 -4.55 18.54 -5.82
CA HIS A 39 -3.46 19.30 -6.42
C HIS A 39 -3.60 19.37 -7.95
N ALA A 40 -4.55 20.18 -8.41
CA ALA A 40 -4.71 20.47 -9.83
C ALA A 40 -3.41 21.08 -10.40
N GLY A 41 -2.84 20.45 -11.42
CA GLY A 41 -1.62 20.91 -12.10
C GLY A 41 -0.33 20.18 -11.73
N LEU A 42 -0.36 19.25 -10.76
CA LEU A 42 0.78 18.42 -10.42
C LEU A 42 1.04 17.37 -11.54
N PRO A 43 2.28 17.22 -12.06
CA PRO A 43 2.60 16.24 -13.10
C PRO A 43 2.64 14.82 -12.53
N LEU A 44 1.51 14.12 -12.60
CA LEU A 44 1.32 12.83 -11.91
C LEU A 44 1.96 11.62 -12.62
N ASP A 45 2.60 11.81 -13.78
CA ASP A 45 3.28 10.75 -14.54
C ASP A 45 4.39 10.07 -13.72
N ARG A 46 4.99 10.79 -12.76
CA ARG A 46 6.05 10.27 -11.87
C ARG A 46 5.57 9.70 -10.55
N THR A 47 4.25 9.67 -10.30
CA THR A 47 3.69 9.18 -9.02
C THR A 47 4.17 7.77 -8.69
N ARG A 48 4.22 6.88 -9.69
CA ARG A 48 4.71 5.51 -9.51
C ARG A 48 6.19 5.47 -9.12
N ASP A 49 7.03 6.18 -9.86
CA ASP A 49 8.48 6.22 -9.63
C ASP A 49 8.79 6.75 -8.23
N VAL A 50 8.10 7.81 -7.81
CA VAL A 50 8.24 8.40 -6.47
C VAL A 50 7.77 7.43 -5.39
N LEU A 51 6.66 6.71 -5.58
CA LEU A 51 6.19 5.69 -4.62
C LEU A 51 7.18 4.55 -4.45
N GLU A 52 7.74 4.02 -5.55
CA GLU A 52 8.77 2.97 -5.48
C GLU A 52 10.04 3.47 -4.81
N ARG A 53 10.48 4.70 -5.11
CA ARG A 53 11.62 5.32 -4.41
C ARG A 53 11.37 5.41 -2.91
N LEU A 54 10.22 5.95 -2.50
CA LEU A 54 9.86 6.07 -1.07
C LEU A 54 9.80 4.72 -0.37
N PHE A 55 9.40 3.66 -1.08
CA PHE A 55 9.41 2.31 -0.56
C PHE A 55 10.83 1.78 -0.36
N ILE A 56 11.71 1.95 -1.36
CA ILE A 56 13.14 1.58 -1.28
C ILE A 56 13.84 2.33 -0.15
N GLU A 57 13.54 3.63 0.01
CA GLU A 57 14.05 4.49 1.09
C GLU A 57 13.45 4.17 2.47
N ARG A 58 12.55 3.19 2.56
CA ARG A 58 11.82 2.82 3.77
C ARG A 58 11.02 3.96 4.42
N ARG A 59 10.45 4.83 3.59
CA ARG A 59 9.60 5.95 4.02
C ARG A 59 8.12 5.65 3.91
N VAL A 60 7.75 4.67 3.08
CA VAL A 60 6.40 4.12 2.98
C VAL A 60 6.47 2.59 2.94
N ALA A 61 5.60 1.93 3.69
CA ALA A 61 5.49 0.47 3.67
C ALA A 61 4.45 0.02 2.63
N ARG A 62 4.54 -1.24 2.19
CA ARG A 62 3.65 -1.81 1.16
C ARG A 62 3.17 -3.22 1.48
N LEU A 63 1.87 -3.47 1.26
CA LEU A 63 1.26 -4.81 1.28
C LEU A 63 0.35 -4.96 0.05
N TRP A 64 0.57 -5.98 -0.79
CA TRP A 64 -0.25 -6.27 -1.99
C TRP A 64 -0.64 -5.01 -2.81
N HIS A 65 0.37 -4.19 -3.11
CA HIS A 65 0.26 -2.90 -3.81
C HIS A 65 -0.38 -1.74 -3.05
N ARG A 66 -0.87 -1.92 -1.82
CA ARG A 66 -1.31 -0.79 -0.99
C ARG A 66 -0.10 -0.16 -0.31
N TYR A 67 -0.06 1.16 -0.29
CA TYR A 67 0.98 1.95 0.37
C TYR A 67 0.44 2.54 1.67
N MET A 68 1.28 2.61 2.70
CA MET A 68 0.97 3.16 4.02
C MET A 68 2.21 3.80 4.64
N LEU A 69 2.01 4.60 5.68
CA LEU A 69 3.13 5.05 6.49
C LEU A 69 3.65 3.90 7.36
N PRO A 70 4.95 3.90 7.73
CA PRO A 70 5.54 2.82 8.53
C PRO A 70 4.88 2.65 9.90
N ALA A 71 4.44 3.77 10.49
CA ALA A 71 3.72 3.77 11.76
C ALA A 71 2.35 3.08 11.70
N ASP A 72 1.76 2.93 10.51
CA ASP A 72 0.45 2.30 10.32
C ASP A 72 0.52 0.80 10.04
N VAL A 73 1.72 0.23 9.85
CA VAL A 73 1.91 -1.19 9.47
C VAL A 73 1.18 -2.14 10.41
N GLU A 74 1.35 -2.00 11.73
CA GLU A 74 0.70 -2.88 12.71
C GLU A 74 -0.83 -2.72 12.75
N ALA A 75 -1.32 -1.48 12.58
CA ALA A 75 -2.75 -1.23 12.52
C ALA A 75 -3.39 -1.83 11.26
N VAL A 76 -2.69 -1.75 10.12
CA VAL A 76 -3.09 -2.36 8.86
C VAL A 76 -3.03 -3.89 8.97
N ARG A 77 -1.94 -4.46 9.52
CA ARG A 77 -1.82 -5.90 9.80
C ARG A 77 -3.02 -6.42 10.59
N ALA A 78 -3.34 -5.77 11.72
CA ALA A 78 -4.48 -6.15 12.55
C ALA A 78 -5.83 -6.03 11.83
N LYS A 79 -5.98 -5.06 10.92
CA LYS A 79 -7.17 -4.95 10.05
C LYS A 79 -7.27 -6.16 9.11
N TRP A 80 -6.18 -6.52 8.42
CA TRP A 80 -6.17 -7.62 7.47
C TRP A 80 -6.36 -8.98 8.14
N LEU A 81 -5.73 -9.23 9.30
CA LEU A 81 -5.95 -10.44 10.09
C LEU A 81 -7.44 -10.61 10.46
N ARG A 82 -8.10 -9.54 10.91
CA ARG A 82 -9.55 -9.57 11.20
C ARG A 82 -10.40 -9.83 9.97
N LEU A 83 -9.99 -9.39 8.78
CA LEU A 83 -10.70 -9.70 7.54
C LEU A 83 -10.57 -11.17 7.18
N ILE A 84 -9.38 -11.75 7.35
CA ILE A 84 -9.13 -13.18 7.13
C ILE A 84 -9.95 -14.02 8.12
N GLU A 85 -9.96 -13.66 9.41
CA GLU A 85 -10.75 -14.33 10.45
C GLU A 85 -12.25 -14.27 10.16
N ARG A 86 -12.78 -13.08 9.85
CA ARG A 86 -14.19 -12.92 9.46
C ARG A 86 -14.54 -13.67 8.19
N GLN A 87 -13.62 -13.73 7.23
CA GLN A 87 -13.83 -14.51 6.03
C GLN A 87 -13.92 -15.99 6.38
N ALA A 88 -13.03 -16.50 7.23
CA ALA A 88 -13.06 -17.87 7.73
C ALA A 88 -14.36 -18.23 8.47
N GLU A 89 -14.88 -17.32 9.30
CA GLU A 89 -16.17 -17.49 9.98
C GLU A 89 -17.37 -17.51 9.01
N ARG A 90 -17.25 -16.88 7.84
CA ARG A 90 -18.28 -16.90 6.78
C ARG A 90 -18.19 -18.13 5.87
N ILE A 91 -17.14 -18.96 5.98
CA ILE A 91 -16.88 -20.11 5.10
C ILE A 91 -17.95 -21.22 5.22
N ASP A 92 -18.81 -21.20 6.24
CA ASP A 92 -20.01 -22.04 6.24
C ASP A 92 -20.96 -21.76 5.05
N ALA A 93 -20.74 -20.71 4.24
CA ALA A 93 -21.57 -20.35 3.09
C ALA A 93 -20.93 -20.46 1.69
N VAL A 94 -19.60 -20.52 1.55
CA VAL A 94 -18.91 -20.67 0.23
C VAL A 94 -17.58 -21.39 0.44
N ALA A 95 -17.34 -22.46 -0.34
CA ALA A 95 -16.16 -23.33 -0.29
C ALA A 95 -14.85 -22.58 -0.58
N VAL A 96 -14.31 -21.89 0.42
CA VAL A 96 -12.92 -21.43 0.44
C VAL A 96 -12.11 -22.47 1.19
N ASP A 97 -11.03 -22.95 0.57
CA ASP A 97 -10.13 -23.92 1.19
C ASP A 97 -9.53 -23.34 2.49
N PRO A 98 -9.69 -24.02 3.64
CA PRO A 98 -9.04 -23.63 4.90
C PRO A 98 -7.53 -23.41 4.78
N ALA A 99 -6.85 -24.09 3.85
CA ALA A 99 -5.43 -23.88 3.56
C ALA A 99 -5.15 -22.44 3.09
N THR A 100 -5.99 -21.90 2.20
CA THR A 100 -5.86 -20.52 1.69
C THR A 100 -5.96 -19.47 2.79
N SER A 101 -6.85 -19.68 3.76
CA SER A 101 -7.00 -18.75 4.90
C SER A 101 -5.80 -18.80 5.84
N ARG A 102 -5.20 -19.99 6.04
CA ARG A 102 -3.97 -20.17 6.82
C ARG A 102 -2.78 -19.50 6.13
N ASP A 103 -2.61 -19.74 4.83
CA ASP A 103 -1.51 -19.16 4.06
C ASP A 103 -1.57 -17.63 4.04
N ALA A 104 -2.77 -17.06 3.86
CA ALA A 104 -2.98 -15.61 3.94
C ALA A 104 -2.63 -15.05 5.32
N ARG A 105 -3.00 -15.77 6.41
CA ARG A 105 -2.66 -15.37 7.78
C ARG A 105 -1.15 -15.38 8.00
N ASP A 106 -0.48 -16.47 7.61
CA ASP A 106 0.96 -16.64 7.81
C ASP A 106 1.75 -15.61 7.00
N LEU A 107 1.27 -15.25 5.81
CA LEU A 107 1.82 -14.19 4.98
C LEU A 107 1.70 -12.82 5.69
N VAL A 108 0.50 -12.47 6.17
CA VAL A 108 0.27 -11.20 6.88
C VAL A 108 1.05 -11.13 8.20
N MET A 109 1.27 -12.25 8.88
CA MET A 109 2.08 -12.31 10.09
C MET A 109 3.58 -12.15 9.82
N ARG A 110 4.09 -12.63 8.68
CA ARG A 110 5.51 -12.52 8.30
C ARG A 110 5.86 -11.21 7.59
N TRP A 111 4.86 -10.53 7.03
CA TRP A 111 5.04 -9.24 6.36
C TRP A 111 5.69 -8.21 7.31
N ASP A 112 6.77 -7.58 6.85
CA ASP A 112 7.57 -6.60 7.61
C ASP A 112 7.33 -5.15 7.16
N GLY A 113 6.52 -4.94 6.12
CA GLY A 113 6.30 -3.64 5.49
C GLY A 113 7.17 -3.34 4.28
N TRP A 114 8.26 -4.09 4.08
CA TRP A 114 9.39 -3.70 3.21
C TRP A 114 9.81 -4.79 2.23
N SER A 115 9.52 -6.03 2.56
CA SER A 115 9.83 -7.21 1.77
C SER A 115 8.57 -7.68 1.08
N MET A 116 8.61 -7.75 -0.25
CA MET A 116 7.55 -8.36 -1.05
C MET A 116 7.73 -9.87 -1.18
N GLU A 117 8.91 -10.40 -0.86
CA GLU A 117 9.18 -11.83 -0.89
C GLU A 117 8.20 -12.57 0.03
N GLY A 118 7.44 -13.50 -0.56
CA GLY A 118 6.41 -14.26 0.14
C GLY A 118 5.06 -13.54 0.31
N CYS A 119 4.92 -12.29 -0.17
CA CYS A 119 3.61 -11.61 -0.27
C CYS A 119 2.90 -11.89 -1.61
N ASP A 120 3.51 -12.60 -2.54
CA ASP A 120 2.86 -12.98 -3.79
C ASP A 120 1.90 -14.14 -3.52
N PHE A 121 0.61 -13.93 -3.76
CA PHE A 121 -0.29 -15.07 -3.96
C PHE A 121 0.17 -15.77 -5.24
N ALA A 122 0.40 -17.07 -5.19
CA ALA A 122 0.56 -17.88 -6.39
C ALA A 122 -0.60 -17.57 -7.34
N ALA A 123 -0.26 -17.08 -8.53
CA ALA A 123 -1.20 -16.74 -9.61
C ALA A 123 -1.97 -17.97 -10.10
#